data_AF-A0A520V9J1-F1
#
_entry.id   AF-A0A520V9J1-F1
#
_cell.length_a   1.000
_cell.length_b   1.000
_cell.length_c   1.000
_cell.angle_alpha   90.00
_cell.angle_beta   90.00
_cell.angle_gamma   90.00
#
_symmetry.space_group_name_H-M   'P 1'
#
loop_
_entity.id
_entity.type
_entity.pdbx_description
1 polymer ?
#
loop_
_entity_poly.entity_id
_entity_poly.type
_entity_poly.pdbx_seq_one_letter_code
_entity_poly.pdbx_strand_id
1 'polypeptide(L)'
;MTQIENIILDQKQIDHKIRRIAYQIYENNVSEKEVIIAGIFENGFIFAKKIKNVIEKISPIKVVMCKVMIDKKNPIMPITT
;
A
#
# COMPACT_ATOMS: atom_id res chain seq x y z
N MET A 1 1.77 35.03 12.83
CA MET A 1 1.85 34.51 11.44
C MET A 1 1.72 33.01 11.51
N THR A 2 0.62 32.46 11.01
CA THR A 2 0.40 31.01 10.94
C THR A 2 1.35 30.41 9.91
N GLN A 3 2.16 29.43 10.31
CA GLN A 3 3.03 28.70 9.39
C GLN A 3 2.15 27.98 8.37
N ILE A 4 2.30 28.32 7.09
CA ILE A 4 1.69 27.59 5.99
C ILE A 4 2.49 26.29 5.89
N GLU A 5 1.90 25.18 6.33
CA GLU A 5 2.44 23.86 6.03
C GLU A 5 2.49 23.72 4.51
N ASN A 6 3.69 23.55 3.94
CA ASN A 6 3.85 23.35 2.51
C ASN A 6 3.29 21.96 2.14
N ILE A 7 2.04 21.94 1.67
CA ILE A 7 1.36 20.73 1.22
C ILE A 7 2.11 20.19 -0.01
N ILE A 8 2.79 19.05 0.18
CA ILE A 8 3.53 18.38 -0.91
C ILE A 8 2.57 17.57 -1.80
N LEU A 9 1.50 17.04 -1.20
CA LEU A 9 0.49 16.24 -1.90
C LEU A 9 -0.92 16.56 -1.41
N ASP A 10 -1.80 16.91 -2.35
CA ASP A 10 -3.23 16.98 -2.08
C ASP A 10 -3.90 15.59 -2.17
N GLN A 11 -5.16 15.51 -1.72
CA GLN A 11 -5.91 14.26 -1.71
C GLN A 11 -6.06 13.63 -3.11
N LYS A 12 -6.28 14.46 -4.15
CA LYS A 12 -6.44 13.99 -5.53
C LYS A 12 -5.14 13.44 -6.09
N GLN A 13 -4.02 14.08 -5.79
CA GLN A 13 -2.67 13.62 -6.15
C GLN A 13 -2.33 12.30 -5.46
N ILE A 14 -2.71 12.13 -4.19
CA ILE A 14 -2.56 10.87 -3.45
C ILE A 14 -3.37 9.77 -4.14
N ASP A 15 -4.64 10.02 -4.44
CA ASP A 15 -5.52 9.03 -5.06
C ASP A 15 -5.04 8.62 -6.46
N HIS A 16 -4.57 9.58 -7.26
CA HIS A 16 -3.95 9.30 -8.57
C HIS A 16 -2.70 8.43 -8.42
N LYS A 17 -1.84 8.70 -7.44
CA LYS A 17 -0.63 7.89 -7.20
C LYS A 17 -0.97 6.48 -6.75
N ILE A 18 -1.92 6.32 -5.83
CA ILE A 18 -2.42 5.00 -5.39
C ILE A 18 -2.96 4.22 -6.59
N ARG A 19 -3.80 4.86 -7.41
CA ARG A 19 -4.37 4.24 -8.60
C ARG A 19 -3.30 3.80 -9.60
N ARG A 20 -2.29 4.65 -9.84
CA ARG A 20 -1.16 4.30 -10.70
C ARG A 20 -0.41 3.07 -10.18
N ILE A 21 -0.12 3.01 -8.89
CA ILE A 21 0.56 1.86 -8.27
C ILE A 21 -0.30 0.59 -8.39
N ALA A 22 -1.62 0.69 -8.17
CA ALA A 22 -2.53 -0.44 -8.29
C ALA A 22 -2.55 -1.03 -9.71
N TYR A 23 -2.59 -0.19 -10.76
CA TYR A 23 -2.48 -0.68 -12.14
C TYR A 23 -1.14 -1.34 -12.41
N GLN A 24 -0.04 -0.75 -11.95
CA GLN A 24 1.29 -1.34 -12.12
C GLN A 24 1.41 -2.71 -11.44
N ILE A 25 0.85 -2.87 -10.24
CA ILE A 25 0.82 -4.18 -9.57
C ILE A 25 -0.02 -5.16 -10.38
N TYR A 26 -1.19 -4.75 -10.88
CA TYR A 26 -2.04 -5.62 -11.69
C TYR A 26 -1.35 -6.06 -12.99
N GLU A 27 -0.78 -5.12 -13.75
CA GLU A 27 -0.12 -5.40 -15.03
C GLU A 27 1.07 -6.36 -14.87
N ASN A 28 1.88 -6.17 -13.83
CA ASN A 28 3.03 -7.04 -13.56
C ASN A 28 2.62 -8.44 -13.07
N ASN A 29 1.39 -8.62 -12.59
CA ASN A 29 0.90 -9.87 -12.01
C ASN A 29 -0.35 -10.38 -12.73
N VAL A 30 -0.56 -10.01 -14.01
CA VAL A 30 -1.79 -10.32 -14.77
C VAL A 30 -2.05 -11.82 -14.92
N SER A 31 -1.00 -12.63 -14.91
CA SER A 31 -1.08 -14.09 -15.00
C SER A 31 -1.35 -14.77 -13.67
N GLU A 32 -1.23 -14.05 -12.55
CA GLU A 32 -1.35 -14.59 -11.21
C GLU A 32 -2.80 -14.57 -10.73
N LYS A 33 -3.19 -15.60 -9.99
CA LYS A 33 -4.56 -15.71 -9.43
C LYS A 33 -4.70 -14.95 -8.12
N GLU A 34 -3.59 -14.78 -7.39
CA GLU A 34 -3.56 -14.21 -6.06
C GLU A 34 -2.28 -13.39 -5.86
N VAL A 35 -2.42 -12.24 -5.19
CA VAL A 35 -1.31 -11.35 -4.84
C VAL A 35 -1.35 -11.07 -3.35
N ILE A 36 -0.20 -11.21 -2.69
CA ILE A 36 -0.04 -10.91 -1.27
C ILE A 36 0.57 -9.52 -1.13
N ILE A 37 -0.12 -8.63 -0.42
CA ILE A 37 0.38 -7.31 -0.05
C ILE A 37 0.66 -7.29 1.45
N ALA A 38 1.93 -7.16 1.80
CA ALA A 38 2.39 -7.07 3.18
C ALA A 38 2.65 -5.60 3.54
N GLY A 39 1.82 -5.04 4.43
CA GLY A 39 1.95 -3.66 4.89
C GLY A 39 2.63 -3.57 6.24
N ILE A 40 3.73 -2.81 6.33
CA ILE A 40 4.40 -2.55 7.61
C ILE A 40 3.52 -1.64 8.47
N PHE A 41 3.25 -2.04 9.71
CA PHE A 41 2.47 -1.25 10.65
C PHE A 41 3.23 0.03 11.07
N GLU A 42 2.62 1.22 11.13
CA GLU A 42 1.19 1.58 11.05
C GLU A 42 0.75 2.12 9.69
N ASN A 43 1.46 3.12 9.18
CA ASN A 43 1.08 3.85 7.97
C ASN A 43 1.20 3.00 6.70
N GLY A 44 2.18 2.09 6.65
CA GLY A 44 2.35 1.18 5.52
C GLY A 44 1.16 0.23 5.36
N PHE A 45 0.56 -0.21 6.46
CA PHE A 45 -0.65 -1.02 6.45
C PHE A 45 -1.88 -0.25 5.94
N ILE A 46 -2.04 1.02 6.34
CA ILE A 46 -3.13 1.88 5.84
C ILE A 46 -2.99 2.11 4.33
N PHE A 47 -1.78 2.39 3.86
CA PHE A 47 -1.50 2.58 2.44
C PHE A 47 -1.73 1.31 1.63
N ALA A 48 -1.24 0.17 2.11
CA ALA A 48 -1.47 -1.15 1.50
C ALA A 48 -2.96 -1.48 1.39
N LYS A 49 -3.76 -1.17 2.43
CA LYS A 49 -5.22 -1.34 2.39
C LYS A 49 -5.88 -0.48 1.31
N LYS A 50 -5.43 0.77 1.12
CA LYS A 50 -5.93 1.63 0.03
C LYS A 50 -5.59 1.06 -1.34
N ILE A 51 -4.38 0.55 -1.54
CA ILE A 51 -3.97 -0.08 -2.81
C ILE A 51 -4.81 -1.33 -3.07
N LYS A 52 -4.96 -2.23 -2.09
CA LYS A 52 -5.82 -3.43 -2.20
C LYS A 52 -7.21 -3.06 -2.71
N ASN A 53 -7.85 -2.07 -2.08
CA ASN A 53 -9.20 -1.64 -2.47
C ASN A 53 -9.28 -1.15 -3.92
N VAL A 54 -8.20 -0.57 -4.46
CA VAL A 54 -8.18 -0.15 -5.86
C VAL A 54 -7.93 -1.34 -6.78
N ILE A 55 -7.02 -2.24 -6.44
CA ILE A 55 -6.74 -3.46 -7.22
C ILE A 55 -8.01 -4.31 -7.34
N GLU A 56 -8.71 -4.56 -6.23
CA GLU A 56 -9.96 -5.34 -6.22
C GLU A 56 -11.09 -4.69 -7.05
N LYS A 57 -11.02 -3.37 -7.29
CA LYS A 57 -11.98 -2.67 -8.15
C LYS A 57 -11.64 -2.75 -9.63
N ILE A 58 -10.36 -2.85 -9.97
CA ILE A 58 -9.88 -2.82 -11.37
C ILE A 58 -9.55 -4.22 -11.91
N SER A 59 -9.52 -5.23 -11.06
CA SER A 59 -9.01 -6.56 -11.38
C SER A 59 -9.78 -7.66 -10.65
N PRO A 60 -9.96 -8.85 -11.27
CA PRO A 60 -10.48 -10.03 -10.59
C PRO A 60 -9.45 -10.75 -9.71
N ILE A 61 -8.19 -10.28 -9.66
CA ILE A 61 -7.14 -10.90 -8.84
C ILE A 61 -7.49 -10.83 -7.36
N LYS A 62 -7.33 -11.95 -6.67
CA LYS A 62 -7.53 -12.02 -5.22
C LYS A 62 -6.35 -11.37 -4.49
N VAL A 63 -6.63 -10.35 -3.68
CA VAL A 63 -5.59 -9.64 -2.92
C VAL A 63 -5.64 -10.02 -1.45
N VAL A 64 -4.60 -10.69 -0.97
CA VAL A 64 -4.43 -11.03 0.45
C VAL A 64 -3.60 -9.95 1.14
N MET A 65 -4.07 -9.50 2.30
CA MET A 65 -3.34 -8.55 3.12
C MET A 65 -2.63 -9.25 4.26
N CYS A 66 -1.40 -8.85 4.50
CA CYS A 66 -0.58 -9.27 5.64
C CYS A 66 -0.12 -8.04 6.41
N LYS A 67 -0.13 -8.11 7.74
CA LYS A 67 0.26 -7.00 8.61
C LYS A 67 1.63 -7.29 9.19
N VAL A 68 2.65 -6.61 8.70
CA VAL A 68 4.01 -6.82 9.22
C VAL A 68 4.26 -5.90 10.41
N MET A 69 4.56 -6.47 11.57
CA MET A 69 5.11 -5.77 12.72
C MET A 69 6.62 -5.97 12.75
N ILE A 70 7.36 -4.87 12.70
CA ILE A 70 8.82 -4.84 12.71
C ILE A 70 9.28 -4.02 13.91
N ASP A 71 10.25 -4.53 14.68
CA ASP A 71 10.97 -3.71 15.63
C ASP A 71 11.94 -2.78 14.87
N LYS A 72 11.57 -1.49 14.79
CA LYS A 72 12.37 -0.47 14.09
C LYS A 72 13.75 -0.25 14.72
N LYS A 73 13.96 -0.65 15.97
CA LYS A 73 15.26 -0.55 16.64
C LYS A 73 16.18 -1.70 16.24
N ASN A 74 15.63 -2.86 15.91
CA ASN A 74 16.38 -4.06 15.54
C ASN A 74 15.74 -4.76 14.32
N PRO A 75 15.96 -4.23 13.10
CA PRO A 75 15.25 -4.68 11.90
C PRO A 75 15.61 -6.11 11.43
N ILE A 76 16.65 -6.72 12.01
CA ILE A 76 17.11 -8.09 11.69
C ILE A 76 16.36 -9.14 12.52
N MET A 77 15.65 -8.71 13.58
CA MET A 77 14.83 -9.61 14.38
C MET A 77 13.67 -10.20 13.56
N PRO A 78 13.19 -11.40 13.92
CA PRO A 78 12.06 -12.03 13.25
C PRO A 78 10.84 -11.11 13.26
N ILE A 79 10.27 -10.94 12.07
CA ILE A 79 9.08 -10.13 11.85
C ILE A 79 7.81 -10.92 12.19
N THR A 80 6.85 -10.27 12.84
CA THR A 80 5.52 -10.85 13.09
C THR A 80 4.58 -10.43 11.96
N THR A 81 3.76 -11.34 11.44
CA THR A 81 2.93 -11.14 10.24
C THR A 81 1.44 -11.27 10.48
#